data_AF-A0A424HGI3-F1
#
_entry.id   AF-A0A424HGI3-F1
#
_cell.length_a   1.000
_cell.length_b   1.000
_cell.length_c   1.000
_cell.angle_alpha   90.00
_cell.angle_beta   90.00
_cell.angle_gamma   90.00
#
_symmetry.space_group_name_H-M   'P 1'
#
loop_
_entity.id
_entity.type
_entity.pdbx_description
1 polymer ?
#
loop_
_entity_poly.entity_id
_entity_poly.type
_entity_poly.pdbx_seq_one_letter_code
_entity_poly.pdbx_strand_id
1 'polypeptide(L)'
;MSRVFPKWSNALPLKIIVFVFTLAAAVVSGVTYYATPNYTRVGYQPAQPVPYDHSFHVGQLGLDCRYCHSKVEESGHANVPSAGTCMSCHSQIKTDSELLEPIRASYASGDPIPWVRVHEAPDYVYFNHAVHVNRGVSCVEC
;
A
#
# COMPACT_ATOMS: atom_id res chain seq x y z
N MET A 1 17.72 -65.62 17.86
CA MET A 1 17.30 -64.39 17.15
C MET A 1 18.46 -63.40 17.22
N SER A 2 19.14 -63.15 16.09
CA SER A 2 20.22 -62.16 16.02
C SER A 2 19.64 -60.77 16.34
N ARG A 3 20.31 -60.03 17.23
CA ARG A 3 19.90 -58.64 17.53
C ARG A 3 20.37 -57.77 16.37
N VAL A 4 19.50 -57.57 15.38
CA VAL A 4 19.78 -56.75 14.19
C VAL A 4 20.13 -55.30 14.57
N PHE A 5 19.65 -54.80 15.72
CA PHE A 5 19.99 -53.47 16.23
C PHE A 5 20.68 -53.52 17.61
N PRO A 6 21.74 -52.71 17.83
CA PRO A 6 22.38 -52.56 19.14
C PRO A 6 21.46 -51.79 20.10
N LYS A 7 21.55 -52.09 21.42
CA LYS A 7 20.62 -51.59 22.45
C LYS A 7 20.48 -50.06 22.51
N TRP A 8 21.51 -49.30 22.12
CA TRP A 8 21.48 -47.84 22.11
C TRP A 8 20.49 -47.28 21.07
N SER A 9 20.14 -48.07 20.04
CA SER A 9 19.18 -47.69 18.99
C SER A 9 17.76 -47.53 19.54
N ASN A 10 17.43 -48.07 20.71
CA ASN A 10 16.11 -47.92 21.32
C ASN A 10 15.85 -46.48 21.83
N ALA A 11 16.91 -45.72 22.15
CA ALA A 11 16.79 -44.33 22.59
C ALA A 11 16.74 -43.32 21.43
N LEU A 12 17.12 -43.77 20.23
CA LEU A 12 17.22 -42.91 19.06
C LEU A 12 15.85 -42.36 18.59
N PRO A 13 14.75 -43.15 18.53
CA PRO A 13 13.43 -42.62 18.16
C PRO A 13 12.95 -41.51 19.09
N LEU A 14 13.15 -41.64 20.40
CA LEU A 14 12.74 -40.62 21.37
C LEU A 14 13.51 -39.31 21.17
N LYS A 15 14.83 -39.38 20.95
CA LYS A 15 15.66 -38.19 20.69
C LYS A 15 15.26 -37.50 19.38
N ILE A 16 14.95 -38.27 18.35
CA ILE A 16 14.47 -37.73 17.06
C ILE A 16 13.11 -37.05 17.26
N ILE A 17 12.18 -37.71 17.96
CA ILE A 17 10.85 -37.16 18.26
C ILE A 17 10.99 -35.81 18.99
N VAL A 18 11.77 -35.75 20.08
CA VAL A 18 11.97 -34.50 20.84
C VAL A 18 12.61 -33.41 19.97
N PHE A 19 13.66 -33.74 19.22
CA PHE A 19 14.31 -32.78 18.33
C PHE A 19 13.34 -32.20 17.29
N VAL A 20 12.57 -33.04 16.61
CA VAL A 20 11.59 -32.60 15.60
C VAL A 20 10.51 -31.74 16.24
N PHE A 21 9.98 -32.13 17.40
CA PHE A 21 8.97 -31.34 18.10
C PHE A 21 9.50 -29.95 18.52
N THR A 22 10.74 -29.87 19.03
CA THR A 22 11.35 -28.57 19.39
C THR A 22 11.65 -27.70 18.18
N LEU A 23 12.14 -28.31 17.09
CA LEU A 23 12.45 -27.61 15.85
C LEU A 23 11.17 -27.05 15.20
N ALA A 24 10.12 -27.86 15.13
CA ALA A 24 8.82 -27.43 14.63
C ALA A 24 8.24 -26.30 15.50
N ALA A 25 8.31 -26.40 16.82
CA ALA A 25 7.82 -25.36 17.73
C ALA A 25 8.55 -24.01 17.53
N ALA A 26 9.87 -24.03 17.32
CA ALA A 26 10.66 -22.84 17.09
C ALA A 26 10.37 -22.19 15.73
N VAL A 27 10.28 -22.98 14.65
CA VAL A 27 9.96 -22.47 13.30
C VAL A 27 8.55 -21.88 13.25
N VAL A 28 7.60 -22.59 13.86
CA VAL A 28 6.22 -22.11 13.97
C VAL A 28 6.18 -20.82 14.77
N SER A 29 6.93 -20.67 15.87
CA SER A 29 6.95 -19.40 16.63
C SER A 29 7.60 -18.24 15.85
N GLY A 30 8.68 -18.51 15.11
CA GLY A 30 9.42 -17.49 14.34
C GLY A 30 8.67 -16.93 13.12
N VAL A 31 7.99 -17.78 12.34
CA VAL A 31 7.18 -17.34 11.19
C VAL A 31 5.96 -16.54 11.67
N THR A 32 5.40 -16.94 12.80
CA THR A 32 4.17 -16.36 13.33
C THR A 32 4.37 -14.97 13.97
N TYR A 33 5.61 -14.54 14.24
CA TYR A 33 5.92 -13.21 14.79
C TYR A 33 6.58 -12.25 13.78
N TYR A 34 7.33 -12.76 12.79
CA TYR A 34 8.20 -11.93 11.92
C TYR A 34 7.81 -11.86 10.44
N ALA A 35 6.94 -12.74 9.92
CA ALA A 35 6.42 -12.63 8.53
C ALA A 35 5.14 -11.76 8.47
N THR A 36 5.10 -10.75 9.32
CA THR A 36 3.92 -9.95 9.66
C THR A 36 3.68 -8.81 8.65
N PRO A 37 2.47 -8.68 8.06
CA PRO A 37 2.09 -7.58 7.13
C PRO A 37 1.76 -6.22 7.76
N ASN A 38 1.75 -6.10 9.09
CA ASN A 38 1.76 -4.80 9.81
C ASN A 38 3.03 -3.98 9.53
N TYR A 39 3.94 -4.60 8.79
CA TYR A 39 5.23 -4.12 8.37
C TYR A 39 5.29 -3.96 6.83
N THR A 40 4.19 -4.22 6.10
CA THR A 40 4.18 -4.24 4.62
C THR A 40 3.06 -3.39 3.96
N ARG A 41 2.64 -2.21 4.41
CA ARG A 41 3.47 -1.13 4.98
C ARG A 41 2.60 -0.06 5.64
N VAL A 42 2.54 -0.11 6.96
CA VAL A 42 1.80 0.81 7.83
C VAL A 42 2.45 2.19 7.87
N GLY A 43 1.67 3.27 7.78
CA GLY A 43 2.16 4.65 7.93
C GLY A 43 3.23 5.10 6.92
N TYR A 44 3.41 4.36 5.82
CA TYR A 44 4.40 4.69 4.80
C TYR A 44 4.05 6.01 4.11
N GLN A 45 4.91 7.02 4.28
CA GLN A 45 4.74 8.36 3.73
C GLN A 45 5.97 8.71 2.89
N PRO A 46 5.99 8.37 1.59
CA PRO A 46 7.10 8.72 0.72
C PRO A 46 7.12 10.24 0.45
N ALA A 47 8.31 10.77 0.18
CA ALA A 47 8.45 12.13 -0.33
C ALA A 47 7.78 12.21 -1.70
N GLN A 48 6.82 13.11 -1.84
CA GLN A 48 6.13 13.37 -3.10
C GLN A 48 6.81 14.53 -3.84
N PRO A 49 6.74 14.58 -5.19
CA PRO A 49 7.26 15.71 -5.97
C PRO A 49 6.64 17.05 -5.56
N VAL A 50 5.39 17.01 -5.13
CA VAL A 50 4.66 18.14 -4.55
C VAL A 50 4.09 17.69 -3.21
N PRO A 51 4.32 18.43 -2.11
CA PRO A 51 3.83 18.06 -0.78
C PRO A 51 2.32 18.36 -0.68
N TYR A 52 1.51 17.54 -1.35
CA TYR A 52 0.06 17.69 -1.34
C TYR A 52 -0.52 17.31 0.03
N ASP A 53 -1.30 18.22 0.61
CA ASP A 53 -1.92 18.05 1.92
C ASP A 53 -3.42 17.74 1.79
N HIS A 54 -3.78 16.46 1.92
CA HIS A 54 -5.18 16.02 1.93
C HIS A 54 -5.97 16.61 3.11
N SER A 55 -5.32 16.90 4.25
CA SER A 55 -6.00 17.39 5.46
C SER A 55 -6.54 18.81 5.28
N PHE A 56 -5.81 19.66 4.54
CA PHE A 56 -6.28 20.99 4.19
C PHE A 56 -7.39 20.93 3.12
N HIS A 57 -7.16 20.22 2.02
CA HIS A 57 -8.08 20.20 0.88
C HIS A 57 -9.41 19.51 1.18
N VAL A 58 -9.38 18.39 1.90
CA VAL A 58 -10.60 17.65 2.24
C VAL A 58 -11.10 18.06 3.62
N GLY A 59 -10.22 18.14 4.62
CA GLY A 59 -10.62 18.39 6.00
C GLY A 59 -11.04 19.83 6.29
N GLN A 60 -10.31 20.83 5.77
CA GLN A 60 -10.62 22.25 6.04
C GLN A 60 -11.47 22.89 4.95
N LEU A 61 -11.16 22.62 3.67
CA LEU A 61 -11.91 23.19 2.54
C LEU A 61 -13.17 22.39 2.17
N GLY A 62 -13.28 21.13 2.58
CA GLY A 62 -14.45 20.29 2.32
C GLY A 62 -14.59 19.81 0.88
N LEU A 63 -13.48 19.70 0.12
CA LEU A 63 -13.54 19.17 -1.25
C LEU A 63 -13.91 17.69 -1.24
N ASP A 64 -14.84 17.32 -2.13
CA ASP A 64 -15.20 15.91 -2.36
C ASP A 64 -14.04 15.14 -3.01
N CYS A 65 -13.82 13.90 -2.58
CA CYS A 65 -12.73 13.04 -3.08
C CYS A 65 -12.74 12.90 -4.62
N ARG A 66 -13.93 12.88 -5.23
CA ARG A 66 -14.16 12.70 -6.66
C ARG A 66 -13.85 13.94 -7.47
N TYR A 67 -13.66 15.10 -6.83
CA TYR A 67 -13.18 16.28 -7.52
C TYR A 67 -11.81 16.03 -8.17
N CYS A 68 -10.92 15.36 -7.43
CA CYS A 68 -9.59 14.97 -7.92
C CYS A 68 -9.59 13.56 -8.53
N HIS A 69 -10.23 12.59 -7.86
CA HIS A 69 -10.28 11.19 -8.27
C HIS A 69 -11.55 10.88 -9.08
N SER A 70 -11.76 11.65 -10.15
CA SER A 70 -13.03 11.70 -10.90
C SER A 70 -13.46 10.41 -11.58
N LYS A 71 -12.56 9.45 -11.80
CA LYS A 71 -12.86 8.17 -12.46
C LYS A 71 -13.07 6.99 -11.52
N VAL A 72 -13.09 7.24 -10.20
CA VAL A 72 -13.24 6.17 -9.19
C VAL A 72 -14.57 5.41 -9.29
N GLU A 73 -15.65 6.05 -9.77
CA GLU A 73 -16.97 5.43 -9.94
C GLU A 73 -17.12 4.67 -11.27
N GLU A 74 -16.23 4.89 -12.24
CA GLU A 74 -16.37 4.36 -13.60
C GLU A 74 -15.26 3.36 -13.97
N SER A 75 -14.07 3.51 -13.41
CA SER A 75 -12.86 2.76 -13.78
C SER A 75 -12.42 1.76 -12.71
N GLY A 76 -11.69 0.74 -13.14
CA GLY A 76 -11.02 -0.17 -12.21
C GLY A 76 -9.87 0.50 -11.44
N HIS A 77 -9.29 1.56 -11.97
CA HIS A 77 -8.26 2.35 -11.28
C HIS A 77 -8.81 3.72 -10.88
N ALA A 78 -8.50 4.18 -9.67
CA ALA A 78 -8.65 5.58 -9.31
C ALA A 78 -7.56 6.38 -10.04
N ASN A 79 -7.94 7.42 -10.77
CA ASN A 79 -6.99 8.30 -11.44
C ASN A 79 -6.30 9.20 -10.42
N VAL A 80 -5.03 9.55 -10.65
CA VAL A 80 -4.42 10.73 -10.03
C VAL A 80 -4.78 11.94 -10.90
N PRO A 81 -5.16 13.09 -10.33
CA PRO A 81 -5.58 14.25 -11.12
C PRO A 81 -4.44 14.75 -12.02
N SER A 82 -4.80 15.30 -13.17
CA SER A 82 -3.87 16.07 -13.99
C SER A 82 -3.55 17.41 -13.34
N ALA A 83 -2.44 18.04 -13.76
CA ALA A 83 -2.06 19.38 -13.29
C ALA A 83 -3.15 20.44 -13.53
N GLY A 84 -4.01 20.25 -14.54
CA GLY A 84 -5.17 21.12 -14.79
C GLY A 84 -6.16 21.17 -13.62
N THR A 85 -6.35 20.07 -12.90
CA THR A 85 -7.21 20.05 -11.70
C THR A 85 -6.64 20.95 -10.62
N CYS A 86 -5.33 20.89 -10.39
CA CYS A 86 -4.64 21.77 -9.44
C CYS A 86 -4.71 23.25 -9.88
N MET A 87 -4.47 23.51 -11.17
CA MET A 87 -4.46 24.86 -11.74
C MET A 87 -5.85 25.50 -11.85
N SER A 88 -6.94 24.73 -11.69
CA SER A 88 -8.30 25.28 -11.59
C SER A 88 -8.44 26.33 -10.47
N CYS A 89 -7.67 26.17 -9.38
CA CYS A 89 -7.60 27.12 -8.27
C CYS A 89 -6.22 27.78 -8.17
N HIS A 90 -5.14 27.02 -8.36
CA HIS A 90 -3.77 27.52 -8.18
C HIS A 90 -3.27 28.47 -9.28
N SER A 91 -4.08 28.70 -10.31
CA SER A 91 -3.90 29.84 -11.24
C SER A 91 -4.15 31.20 -10.57
N GLN A 92 -4.85 31.23 -9.42
CA GLN A 92 -5.18 32.44 -8.69
C GLN A 92 -4.79 32.37 -7.20
N ILE A 93 -4.60 31.18 -6.64
CA ILE A 93 -4.32 30.95 -5.23
C ILE A 93 -2.88 30.45 -5.05
N LYS A 94 -2.09 31.17 -4.22
CA LYS A 94 -0.68 30.86 -3.94
C LYS A 94 0.16 30.73 -5.22
N THR A 95 -0.16 31.51 -6.24
CA THR A 95 0.47 31.47 -7.58
C THR A 95 1.99 31.50 -7.54
N ASP A 96 2.56 32.26 -6.59
CA ASP A 96 4.01 32.49 -6.48
C ASP A 96 4.72 31.47 -5.57
N SER A 97 3.99 30.47 -5.06
CA SER A 97 4.60 29.43 -4.23
C SER A 97 5.56 28.57 -5.05
N GLU A 98 6.79 28.44 -4.58
CA GLU A 98 7.80 27.54 -5.17
C GLU A 98 7.35 26.07 -5.13
N LEU A 99 6.57 25.68 -4.12
CA LEU A 99 6.03 24.32 -3.98
C LEU A 99 5.09 23.92 -5.13
N LEU A 100 4.54 24.90 -5.85
CA LEU A 100 3.67 24.68 -7.00
C LEU A 100 4.43 24.68 -8.33
N GLU A 101 5.74 24.93 -8.35
CA GLU A 101 6.52 24.92 -9.59
C GLU A 101 6.37 23.62 -10.38
N PRO A 102 6.41 22.40 -9.77
CA PRO A 102 6.20 21.17 -10.52
C PRO A 102 4.80 21.07 -11.14
N ILE A 103 3.77 21.64 -10.48
CA ILE A 103 2.41 21.71 -11.03
C ILE A 103 2.36 22.66 -12.22
N ARG A 104 2.96 23.85 -12.11
CA ARG A 104 3.00 24.85 -13.20
C ARG A 104 3.77 24.33 -14.40
N ALA A 105 4.92 23.69 -14.18
CA ALA A 105 5.72 23.07 -15.22
C ALA A 105 4.93 21.97 -15.94
N SER A 106 4.32 21.05 -15.18
CA SER A 106 3.46 19.99 -15.74
C SER A 106 2.27 20.55 -16.52
N TYR A 107 1.65 21.63 -16.04
CA TYR A 107 0.55 22.30 -16.73
C TYR A 107 1.01 22.97 -18.05
N ALA A 108 2.19 23.57 -18.07
CA ALA A 108 2.73 24.25 -19.24
C ALA A 108 3.26 23.27 -20.31
N SER A 109 3.95 22.20 -19.90
CA SER A 109 4.51 21.21 -20.84
C SER A 109 3.51 20.13 -21.26
N GLY A 110 2.52 19.84 -20.41
CA GLY A 110 1.59 18.72 -20.58
C GLY A 110 2.12 17.39 -20.05
N ASP A 111 3.36 17.34 -19.57
CA ASP A 111 3.96 16.12 -19.01
C ASP A 111 3.36 15.81 -17.63
N PRO A 112 3.11 14.53 -17.30
CA PRO A 112 2.55 14.16 -16.02
C PRO A 112 3.55 14.33 -14.87
N ILE A 113 3.05 14.70 -13.69
CA ILE A 113 3.84 14.74 -12.47
C ILE A 113 4.18 13.29 -12.06
N PRO A 114 5.46 12.97 -11.77
CA PRO A 114 5.89 11.63 -11.43
C PRO A 114 5.56 11.28 -9.96
N TRP A 115 4.27 11.15 -9.64
CA TRP A 115 3.79 10.80 -8.30
C TRP A 115 4.30 9.44 -7.84
N VAL A 116 4.64 9.35 -6.55
CA VAL A 116 5.02 8.07 -5.93
C VAL A 116 3.77 7.37 -5.43
N ARG A 117 3.48 6.19 -6.00
CA ARG A 117 2.33 5.36 -5.61
C ARG A 117 2.55 4.75 -4.22
N VAL A 118 1.57 4.92 -3.33
CA VAL A 118 1.59 4.37 -1.96
C VAL A 118 0.89 3.02 -1.88
N HIS A 119 -0.28 2.91 -2.54
CA HIS A 119 -1.06 1.68 -2.59
C HIS A 119 -0.82 0.97 -3.92
N GLU A 120 -0.14 -0.18 -3.85
CA GLU A 120 0.18 -1.00 -5.01
C GLU A 120 -0.08 -2.47 -4.68
N ALA A 121 -1.05 -3.05 -5.38
CA ALA A 121 -1.27 -4.48 -5.36
C ALA A 121 -0.28 -5.17 -6.32
N PRO A 122 0.11 -6.43 -6.07
CA PRO A 122 0.92 -7.19 -7.01
C PRO A 122 0.25 -7.29 -8.40
N ASP A 123 1.04 -7.33 -9.48
CA ASP A 123 0.52 -7.31 -10.86
C ASP A 123 -0.40 -8.49 -11.21
N TYR A 124 -0.29 -9.60 -10.47
CA TYR A 124 -1.18 -10.75 -10.61
C TYR A 124 -2.53 -10.56 -9.92
N VAL A 125 -2.74 -9.42 -9.24
CA VAL A 125 -4.01 -9.05 -8.58
C VAL A 125 -4.71 -8.00 -9.44
N TYR A 126 -5.93 -8.33 -9.87
CA TYR A 126 -6.82 -7.36 -10.49
C TYR A 126 -7.71 -6.71 -9.43
N PHE A 127 -7.57 -5.38 -9.27
CA PHE A 127 -8.40 -4.56 -8.39
C PHE A 127 -9.25 -3.58 -9.20
N ASN A 128 -10.53 -3.43 -8.86
CA ASN A 128 -11.47 -2.56 -9.59
C ASN A 128 -12.24 -1.61 -8.65
N HIS A 129 -11.90 -0.32 -8.64
CA HIS A 129 -12.51 0.69 -7.77
C HIS A 129 -14.02 0.87 -8.01
N ALA A 130 -14.46 1.01 -9.27
CA ALA A 130 -15.85 1.28 -9.62
C ALA A 130 -16.83 0.27 -9.02
N VAL A 131 -16.46 -1.01 -8.97
CA VAL A 131 -17.33 -2.04 -8.39
C VAL A 131 -17.51 -1.84 -6.88
N HIS A 132 -16.48 -1.39 -6.16
CA HIS A 132 -16.57 -1.15 -4.72
C HIS A 132 -17.41 0.11 -4.43
N VAL A 133 -17.08 1.22 -5.11
CA VAL A 133 -17.74 2.51 -4.86
C VAL A 133 -19.22 2.48 -5.25
N ASN A 134 -19.57 1.92 -6.42
CA ASN A 134 -20.98 1.83 -6.86
C ASN A 134 -21.84 0.90 -6.01
N ARG A 135 -21.20 0.11 -5.14
CA ARG A 135 -21.87 -0.76 -4.17
C ARG A 135 -21.82 -0.21 -2.75
N GLY A 136 -21.36 1.04 -2.59
CA GLY A 136 -21.42 1.78 -1.33
C GLY A 136 -20.25 1.54 -0.39
N VAL A 137 -19.13 0.97 -0.84
CA VAL A 137 -17.89 0.86 -0.04
C VAL A 137 -17.23 2.22 0.03
N SER A 138 -16.90 2.69 1.24
CA SER A 138 -16.35 4.03 1.45
C SER A 138 -14.84 4.08 1.27
N CYS A 139 -14.32 5.20 0.77
CA CYS A 139 -12.88 5.42 0.59
C CYS A 139 -12.09 5.40 1.91
N VAL A 140 -12.74 5.65 3.05
CA VAL A 140 -12.07 5.66 4.37
C VAL A 140 -11.84 4.27 4.93
N GLU A 141 -12.45 3.25 4.32
CA GLU A 141 -12.46 1.88 4.83
C GLU A 141 -11.34 1.02 4.24
N CYS A 142 -10.65 1.48 3.18
CA CYS A 142 -9.72 0.69 2.37
C CYS A 142 -8.30 1.28 2.34
#